data_AF-A0A9E4N607-F1
#
_entry.id   AF-A0A9E4N607-F1
#
_cell.length_a   1.000
_cell.length_b   1.000
_cell.length_c   1.000
_cell.angle_alpha   90.00
_cell.angle_beta   90.00
_cell.angle_gamma   90.00
#
_symmetry.space_group_name_H-M   'P 1'
#
loop_
_entity.id
_entity.type
_entity.pdbx_description
1 polymer ?
#
loop_
_entity_poly.entity_id
_entity_poly.type
_entity_poly.pdbx_seq_one_letter_code
_entity_poly.pdbx_strand_id
1 'polypeptide(L)' 'DAYRESWPLSPGYSTRKVLYNLYHILNHLNLFGGGYLSQAEGMIDRLLAEV' A
#
# COMPACT_ATOMS: atom_id res chain seq x y z
N ASP A 1 -10.77 16.18 1.03
CA ASP A 1 -11.92 16.60 1.85
C ASP A 1 -13.24 16.30 1.15
N ALA A 2 -13.53 16.88 -0.02
CA ALA A 2 -14.76 16.58 -0.79
C ALA A 2 -15.10 15.08 -1.03
N TYR A 3 -14.13 14.22 -1.42
CA TYR A 3 -14.42 12.78 -1.60
C TYR A 3 -14.82 12.09 -0.30
N ARG A 4 -14.19 12.46 0.82
CA ARG A 4 -14.45 11.84 2.14
C ARG A 4 -15.75 12.35 2.75
N GLU A 5 -16.11 13.59 2.47
CA GLU A 5 -17.39 14.19 2.86
C GLU A 5 -18.56 13.54 2.14
N SER A 6 -18.43 13.32 0.82
CA SER A 6 -19.47 12.66 0.02
C SER A 6 -19.48 11.13 0.15
N TRP A 7 -18.32 10.51 0.41
CA TRP A 7 -18.16 9.06 0.56
C TRP A 7 -17.19 8.73 1.70
N PRO A 8 -17.71 8.55 2.93
CA PRO A 8 -16.89 8.24 4.09
C PRO A 8 -16.07 6.97 3.89
N LEU A 9 -14.82 7.01 4.36
CA LEU A 9 -13.94 5.86 4.25
C LEU A 9 -14.34 4.77 5.24
N SER A 10 -14.43 3.54 4.76
CA SER A 10 -14.71 2.40 5.62
C SER A 10 -13.55 2.15 6.60
N PRO A 11 -13.83 1.59 7.81
CA PRO A 11 -12.80 1.17 8.76
C PRO A 11 -11.69 0.34 8.10
N GLY A 12 -10.45 0.51 8.55
CA GLY A 12 -9.29 -0.18 7.98
C GLY A 12 -8.80 0.37 6.63
N TYR A 13 -9.30 1.53 6.19
CA TYR A 13 -8.84 2.17 4.95
C TYR A 13 -7.33 2.41 4.94
N SER A 14 -6.73 2.81 6.06
CA SER A 14 -5.29 3.06 6.18
C SER A 14 -4.47 1.83 5.79
N THR A 15 -4.82 0.67 6.36
CA THR A 15 -4.16 -0.61 6.08
C THR A 15 -4.39 -1.04 4.64
N ARG A 16 -5.65 -0.99 4.15
CA ARG A 16 -5.96 -1.34 2.75
C ARG A 16 -5.27 -0.43 1.74
N LYS A 17 -5.09 0.85 2.04
CA LYS A 17 -4.33 1.77 1.18
C LYS A 17 -2.89 1.31 1.01
N VAL A 18 -2.24 0.87 2.09
CA VAL A 18 -0.88 0.30 2.01
C VAL A 18 -0.89 -0.98 1.17
N LEU A 19 -1.85 -1.89 1.41
CA LEU A 19 -2.00 -3.13 0.65
C LEU A 19 -2.20 -2.90 -0.85
N TYR A 20 -3.09 -1.98 -1.24
CA TYR A 20 -3.34 -1.68 -2.65
C TYR A 20 -2.13 -1.03 -3.32
N ASN A 21 -1.40 -0.19 -2.59
CA ASN A 21 -0.16 0.39 -3.11
C ASN A 21 0.95 -0.65 -3.24
N LEU A 22 1.01 -1.67 -2.37
CA LEU A 22 2.03 -2.72 -2.42
C LEU A 22 1.99 -3.46 -3.76
N TYR A 23 0.79 -3.74 -4.30
CA TYR A 23 0.65 -4.31 -5.64
C TYR A 23 1.43 -3.51 -6.69
N HIS A 24 1.29 -2.18 -6.69
CA HIS A 24 2.00 -1.34 -7.64
C HIS A 24 3.51 -1.39 -7.42
N ILE A 25 3.98 -1.36 -6.19
CA ILE A 25 5.42 -1.41 -5.90
C ILE A 25 6.03 -2.75 -6.30
N LEU A 26 5.34 -3.87 -6.08
CA LEU A 26 5.77 -5.17 -6.57
C LEU A 26 5.81 -5.20 -8.11
N ASN A 27 4.81 -4.61 -8.77
CA ASN A 27 4.84 -4.48 -10.23
C ASN A 27 6.02 -3.62 -10.71
N HIS A 28 6.36 -2.54 -10.00
CA HIS A 28 7.52 -1.72 -10.32
C HIS A 28 8.84 -2.46 -10.09
N LEU A 29 8.93 -3.25 -9.02
CA LEU A 29 10.07 -4.13 -8.78
C LEU A 29 10.25 -5.13 -9.93
N ASN A 30 9.17 -5.75 -10.40
CA ASN A 30 9.20 -6.70 -11.51
C ASN A 30 9.61 -6.04 -12.83
N LEU A 31 9.15 -4.82 -13.11
CA LEU A 31 9.37 -4.14 -14.40
C LEU A 31 10.66 -3.32 -14.46
N PHE A 32 11.09 -2.77 -13.32
CA PHE A 32 12.17 -1.76 -13.26
C PHE A 32 13.31 -2.14 -12.31
N GLY A 33 13.18 -3.27 -11.60
CA GLY A 33 14.27 -3.86 -10.83
C GLY A 33 14.47 -3.30 -9.42
N GLY A 34 15.65 -3.58 -8.87
CA GLY A 34 15.94 -3.53 -7.42
C GLY A 34 15.77 -2.19 -6.71
N GLY A 35 15.59 -1.08 -7.44
CA GLY A 35 15.27 0.22 -6.84
C GLY A 35 13.97 0.24 -6.02
N TYR A 36 13.07 -0.72 -6.26
CA TYR A 36 11.78 -0.84 -5.57
C TYR A 36 11.76 -1.93 -4.48
N LEU A 37 12.85 -2.70 -4.31
CA LEU A 37 12.87 -3.87 -3.42
C LEU A 37 12.67 -3.48 -1.96
N SER A 38 13.49 -2.56 -1.46
CA SER A 38 13.41 -2.11 -0.05
C SER A 38 12.08 -1.46 0.28
N GLN A 39 11.45 -0.78 -0.69
CA GLN A 39 10.12 -0.22 -0.53
C GLN A 39 9.06 -1.32 -0.41
N ALA A 40 9.13 -2.36 -1.25
CA ALA A 40 8.20 -3.49 -1.18
C ALA A 40 8.31 -4.22 0.16
N GLU A 41 9.53 -4.51 0.61
CA GLU A 41 9.80 -5.17 1.90
C GLU A 41 9.25 -4.36 3.07
N GLY A 42 9.56 -3.06 3.16
CA GLY A 42 9.05 -2.22 4.25
C GLY A 42 7.53 -2.08 4.26
N MET A 43 6.88 -2.15 3.10
CA MET A 43 5.41 -2.17 3.01
C MET A 43 4.82 -3.51 3.47
N ILE A 44 5.47 -4.64 3.15
CA ILE A 44 5.08 -5.97 3.61
C ILE A 44 5.20 -6.05 5.13
N ASP A 45 6.33 -5.65 5.71
CA ASP A 45 6.56 -5.69 7.16
C ASP A 45 5.51 -4.87 7.91
N ARG A 46 5.20 -3.67 7.40
CA ARG A 46 4.14 -2.83 7.98
C ARG A 46 2.78 -3.53 7.95
N LEU A 47 2.43 -4.20 6.86
CA LEU A 47 1.14 -4.90 6.75
C LEU A 47 1.07 -6.11 7.67
N LEU A 48 2.17 -6.85 7.82
CA LEU A 48 2.25 -7.99 8.73
C LEU A 48 2.12 -7.58 10.20
N ALA A 49 2.59 -6.38 10.57
CA ALA A 49 2.45 -5.85 11.93
C ALA A 49 1.02 -5.43 12.31
N GLU A 50 0.08 -5.36 11.35
CA GLU A 50 -1.33 -5.01 11.58
C GLU A 50 -2.22 -6.25 11.76
N VAL A 51 -1.63 -7.45 11.73
CA VAL A 51 -2.31 -8.77 11.86
C VAL A 51 -2.20 -9.30 13.29
#